data_AF-A0A5K1CBK5-F1
#
_entry.id   AF-A0A5K1CBK5-F1
#
_cell.length_a   1.000
_cell.length_b   1.000
_cell.length_c   1.000
_cell.angle_alpha   90.00
_cell.angle_beta   90.00
_cell.angle_gamma   90.00
#
_symmetry.space_group_name_H-M   'P 1'
#
loop_
_entity.id
_entity.type
_entity.pdbx_description
1 polymer ?
#
loop_
_entity_poly.entity_id
_entity_poly.type
_entity_poly.pdbx_seq_one_letter_code
_entity_poly.pdbx_strand_id
1 'polypeptide(L)'
;ALEKVEESLHLKGLPHSKLYATVDIGLDRLARTRTVKFHATNPAWNESFRIHTAHTTDTIVISIKDQLPVSAKVVGRAKIAVTEQFLAGEPIEGWFELFTDEGHKLNEANVHVRLGFTHVSADPHWGRGIMDPKFSGVPNTFFPLRPNCHVALYQNSHLSNEYQPPISLFGNERYEPARYWEDLYKAIDRAQYFVYVAGWSVNVSLTLVRDPSRPVPGSEGKAIGQLLKEKADQGLTVLVMVWQDRTSITLLGNAGLMKTHDTMTLKYFEKTKVKCFLCPRNPDPSLSAVQHVEVGTEFTHHQKTVIVDAEGRLGSTRKIVSFIGGIDLCDG
;
A
#
# COMPACT_ATOMS: atom_id res chain seq x y z
N ALA A 1 -14.15 28.57 -12.03
CA ALA A 1 -13.10 28.72 -11.01
C ALA A 1 -11.73 28.26 -11.53
N LEU A 2 -11.62 27.05 -12.12
CA LEU A 2 -10.39 26.56 -12.75
C LEU A 2 -9.85 27.46 -13.87
N GLU A 3 -10.69 27.94 -14.77
CA GLU A 3 -10.26 28.84 -15.85
C GLU A 3 -9.58 30.12 -15.33
N LYS A 4 -10.07 30.66 -14.20
CA LYS A 4 -9.48 31.85 -13.56
C LYS A 4 -8.11 31.56 -12.92
N VAL A 5 -7.86 30.32 -12.51
CA VAL A 5 -6.56 29.87 -11.96
C VAL A 5 -5.55 29.62 -13.08
N GLU A 6 -5.99 29.07 -14.21
CA GLU A 6 -5.13 28.87 -15.37
C GLU A 6 -4.74 30.21 -16.04
N GLU A 7 -5.65 31.18 -16.02
CA GLU A 7 -5.46 32.52 -16.56
C GLU A 7 -4.55 33.40 -15.67
N SER A 8 -4.65 33.27 -14.34
CA SER A 8 -3.77 33.98 -13.39
C SER A 8 -2.33 33.46 -13.35
N LEU A 9 -2.11 32.20 -13.78
CA LEU A 9 -0.78 31.57 -13.84
C LEU A 9 -0.12 31.66 -15.22
N HIS A 10 -0.71 32.37 -16.19
CA HIS A 10 -0.22 32.50 -17.57
C HIS A 10 0.03 31.15 -18.29
N LEU A 11 -0.76 30.11 -17.97
CA LEU A 11 -0.58 28.75 -18.51
C LEU A 11 -1.22 28.56 -19.89
N LYS A 12 -1.93 29.57 -20.42
CA LYS A 12 -2.68 29.55 -21.70
C LYS A 12 -1.83 29.35 -22.98
N GLY A 13 -0.52 29.15 -22.86
CA GLY A 13 0.40 28.94 -23.99
C GLY A 13 1.39 27.79 -23.81
N LEU A 14 1.22 26.93 -22.79
CA LEU A 14 2.07 25.74 -22.70
C LEU A 14 1.63 24.73 -23.77
N PRO A 15 2.52 24.38 -24.72
CA PRO A 15 2.19 23.41 -25.76
C PRO A 15 1.80 22.08 -25.12
N HIS A 16 0.89 21.32 -25.75
CA HIS A 16 0.59 19.92 -25.41
C HIS A 16 1.89 19.22 -24.98
N SER A 17 2.06 18.94 -23.70
CA SER A 17 3.40 18.59 -23.20
C SER A 17 3.50 17.12 -22.85
N LYS A 18 2.38 16.48 -22.51
CA LYS A 18 2.38 15.22 -21.79
C LYS A 18 1.07 14.45 -22.02
N LEU A 19 1.12 13.40 -22.85
CA LEU A 19 -0.04 12.57 -23.15
C LEU A 19 -0.04 11.27 -22.33
N TYR A 20 -1.23 10.81 -21.95
CA TYR A 20 -1.44 9.48 -21.40
C TYR A 20 -2.77 8.90 -21.86
N ALA A 21 -2.87 7.58 -21.88
CA ALA A 21 -4.09 6.86 -22.19
C ALA A 21 -4.69 6.27 -20.92
N THR A 22 -6.00 6.07 -20.95
CA THR A 22 -6.73 5.49 -19.83
C THR A 22 -7.76 4.50 -20.31
N VAL A 23 -7.97 3.44 -19.53
CA VAL A 23 -9.00 2.43 -19.78
C VAL A 23 -10.12 2.61 -18.76
N ASP A 24 -11.31 2.88 -19.26
CA ASP A 24 -12.56 2.98 -18.50
C ASP A 24 -13.47 1.80 -18.86
N ILE A 25 -14.08 1.15 -17.87
CA ILE A 25 -15.06 0.07 -18.05
C ILE A 25 -16.27 0.43 -17.19
N GLY A 26 -17.44 0.62 -17.81
CA GLY A 26 -18.57 1.24 -17.12
C GLY A 26 -18.26 2.68 -16.72
N LEU A 27 -18.44 3.01 -15.43
CA LEU A 27 -18.14 4.33 -14.88
C LEU A 27 -16.74 4.43 -14.26
N ASP A 28 -16.01 3.31 -14.22
CA ASP A 28 -14.78 3.17 -13.44
C ASP A 28 -13.52 3.24 -14.31
N ARG A 29 -12.55 4.03 -13.84
CA ARG A 29 -11.19 4.10 -14.37
C ARG A 29 -10.39 2.92 -13.83
N LEU A 30 -9.97 2.01 -14.70
CA LEU A 30 -9.27 0.79 -14.26
C LEU A 30 -7.78 0.73 -14.62
N ALA A 31 -7.35 1.49 -15.63
CA ALA A 31 -5.94 1.59 -15.96
C ALA A 31 -5.56 2.97 -16.50
N ARG A 32 -4.28 3.31 -16.32
CA ARG A 32 -3.64 4.53 -16.81
C ARG A 32 -2.23 4.18 -17.26
N THR A 33 -1.84 4.60 -18.45
CA THR A 33 -0.45 4.52 -18.90
C THR A 33 0.43 5.53 -18.19
N ARG A 34 1.75 5.37 -18.30
CA ARG A 34 2.65 6.47 -17.99
C ARG A 34 2.37 7.65 -18.92
N THR A 35 2.81 8.81 -18.46
CA THR A 35 2.78 10.02 -19.27
C THR A 35 3.98 10.04 -20.20
N VAL A 36 3.76 10.23 -21.50
CA VAL A 36 4.82 10.40 -22.50
C VAL A 36 4.89 11.84 -22.94
N LYS A 37 6.09 12.34 -23.24
CA LYS A 37 6.24 13.67 -23.84
C LYS A 37 5.49 13.69 -25.17
N PHE A 38 4.86 14.82 -25.47
CA PHE A 38 4.15 15.00 -26.72
C PHE A 38 5.10 14.76 -27.90
N HIS A 39 4.73 13.82 -28.77
CA HIS A 39 5.31 13.63 -30.07
C HIS A 39 4.24 14.02 -31.09
N ALA A 40 4.59 14.88 -32.05
CA ALA A 40 3.62 15.56 -32.91
C ALA A 40 2.75 14.66 -33.80
N THR A 41 3.02 13.35 -33.86
CA THR A 41 2.40 12.45 -34.84
C THR A 41 2.00 11.08 -34.29
N ASN A 42 2.80 10.45 -33.43
CA ASN A 42 2.53 9.08 -32.97
C ASN A 42 3.11 8.80 -31.57
N PRO A 43 2.43 9.22 -30.48
CA PRO A 43 2.84 8.84 -29.14
C PRO A 43 2.68 7.33 -28.93
N ALA A 44 3.74 6.66 -28.45
CA ALA A 44 3.72 5.23 -28.16
C ALA A 44 3.99 4.98 -26.67
N TRP A 45 3.05 4.30 -26.01
CA TRP A 45 3.20 3.87 -24.60
C TRP A 45 3.86 2.50 -24.50
N ASN A 46 3.42 1.55 -25.33
CA ASN A 46 3.82 0.14 -25.31
C ASN A 46 3.69 -0.48 -23.91
N GLU A 47 2.53 -0.25 -23.28
CA GLU A 47 2.21 -0.74 -21.94
C GLU A 47 1.11 -1.80 -22.01
N SER A 48 1.19 -2.77 -21.12
CA SER A 48 0.21 -3.85 -20.98
C SER A 48 -0.33 -3.85 -19.55
N PHE A 49 -1.63 -4.11 -19.43
CA PHE A 49 -2.33 -4.12 -18.16
C PHE A 49 -3.03 -5.46 -17.96
N ARG A 50 -3.01 -5.95 -16.73
CA ARG A 50 -3.92 -7.00 -16.29
C ARG A 50 -4.97 -6.33 -15.41
N ILE A 51 -6.17 -6.19 -15.95
CA ILE A 51 -7.27 -5.49 -15.28
C ILE A 51 -8.21 -6.54 -14.69
N HIS A 52 -8.48 -6.42 -13.39
CA HIS A 52 -9.51 -7.21 -12.72
C HIS A 52 -10.84 -6.48 -12.83
N THR A 53 -11.87 -7.16 -13.35
CA THR A 53 -13.16 -6.54 -13.68
C THR A 53 -14.32 -7.30 -13.03
N ALA A 54 -15.30 -6.55 -12.53
CA ALA A 54 -16.60 -7.05 -12.10
C ALA A 54 -17.71 -6.07 -12.51
N HIS A 55 -17.70 -5.68 -13.79
CA HIS A 55 -18.52 -4.59 -14.32
C HIS A 55 -19.50 -5.11 -15.37
N THR A 56 -20.67 -4.48 -15.46
CA THR A 56 -21.63 -4.67 -16.54
C THR A 56 -21.50 -3.50 -17.52
N THR A 57 -21.10 -3.78 -18.76
CA THR A 57 -20.97 -2.75 -19.80
C THR A 57 -21.02 -3.37 -21.19
N ASP A 58 -21.43 -2.58 -22.17
CA ASP A 58 -21.41 -2.90 -23.60
C ASP A 58 -20.15 -2.37 -24.30
N THR A 59 -19.32 -1.58 -23.61
CA THR A 59 -18.20 -0.88 -24.21
C THR A 59 -17.00 -0.75 -23.27
N ILE A 60 -15.80 -0.84 -23.83
CA ILE A 60 -14.54 -0.47 -23.20
C ILE A 60 -14.13 0.87 -23.79
N VAL A 61 -13.87 1.87 -22.94
CA VAL A 61 -13.54 3.22 -23.39
C VAL A 61 -12.06 3.49 -23.18
N ILE A 62 -11.36 3.79 -24.26
CA ILE A 62 -9.98 4.24 -24.24
C ILE A 62 -9.98 5.75 -24.41
N SER A 63 -9.51 6.48 -23.40
CA SER A 63 -9.44 7.94 -23.45
C SER A 63 -8.00 8.41 -23.52
N ILE A 64 -7.67 9.23 -24.52
CA ILE A 64 -6.39 9.93 -24.61
C ILE A 64 -6.54 11.28 -23.92
N LYS A 65 -5.64 11.58 -22.99
CA LYS A 65 -5.68 12.78 -22.17
C LYS A 65 -4.36 13.53 -22.24
N ASP A 66 -4.47 14.86 -22.28
CA ASP A 66 -3.35 15.78 -22.13
C ASP A 66 -3.26 16.21 -20.67
N GLN A 67 -2.11 15.96 -20.05
CA GLN A 67 -1.82 16.31 -18.68
C GLN A 67 -1.37 17.78 -18.63
N LEU A 68 -2.28 18.64 -18.19
CA LEU A 68 -1.97 20.03 -17.89
C LEU A 68 -1.50 20.16 -16.43
N PRO A 69 -0.84 21.27 -16.06
CA PRO A 69 -0.36 21.48 -14.69
C PRO A 69 -1.48 21.47 -13.63
N VAL A 70 -2.64 22.03 -13.97
CA VAL A 70 -3.79 22.19 -13.05
C VAL A 70 -4.80 21.06 -13.20
N SER A 71 -5.03 20.59 -14.43
CA SER A 71 -6.09 19.64 -14.77
C SER A 71 -5.65 18.67 -15.88
N ALA A 72 -6.49 17.71 -16.24
CA ALA A 72 -6.27 16.89 -17.44
C ALA A 72 -7.42 17.12 -18.42
N LYS A 73 -7.10 17.37 -19.69
CA LYS A 73 -8.06 17.56 -20.76
C LYS A 73 -8.19 16.29 -21.59
N VAL A 74 -9.41 15.86 -21.90
CA VAL A 74 -9.65 14.77 -22.85
C VAL A 74 -9.34 15.27 -24.26
N VAL A 75 -8.46 14.55 -24.96
CA VAL A 75 -8.14 14.80 -26.37
C VAL A 75 -9.12 14.05 -27.27
N GLY A 76 -9.37 12.78 -26.95
CA GLY A 76 -10.32 11.96 -27.69
C GLY A 76 -10.57 10.61 -27.02
N ARG A 77 -11.65 9.95 -27.44
CA ARG A 77 -12.08 8.65 -26.91
C ARG A 77 -12.36 7.67 -28.03
N ALA A 78 -11.89 6.44 -27.87
CA ALA A 78 -12.35 5.30 -28.64
C ALA A 78 -13.30 4.47 -27.77
N LYS A 79 -14.48 4.13 -28.31
CA LYS A 79 -15.43 3.22 -27.68
C LYS A 79 -15.37 1.89 -28.41
N ILE A 80 -14.95 0.84 -27.72
CA ILE A 80 -14.76 -0.49 -28.29
C ILE A 80 -15.89 -1.37 -27.77
N ALA A 81 -16.71 -1.90 -28.66
CA ALA A 81 -17.85 -2.74 -28.28
C ALA A 81 -17.38 -4.05 -27.62
N VAL A 82 -18.05 -4.42 -26.54
CA VAL A 82 -17.94 -5.72 -25.89
C VAL A 82 -18.88 -6.66 -26.63
N THR A 83 -18.32 -7.58 -27.41
CA THR A 83 -19.09 -8.57 -28.17
C THR A 83 -19.12 -9.92 -27.47
N GLU A 84 -20.06 -10.79 -27.84
CA GLU A 84 -20.10 -12.18 -27.37
C GLU A 84 -18.82 -12.95 -27.69
N GLN A 85 -18.21 -12.69 -28.85
CA GLN A 85 -16.93 -13.28 -29.24
C GLN A 85 -15.80 -12.87 -28.29
N PHE A 86 -15.73 -11.58 -27.94
CA PHE A 86 -14.76 -11.08 -27.00
C PHE A 86 -14.96 -11.69 -25.60
N LEU A 87 -16.21 -11.79 -25.15
CA LEU A 87 -16.56 -12.45 -23.88
C LEU A 87 -16.24 -13.96 -23.89
N ALA A 88 -16.31 -14.61 -25.05
CA ALA A 88 -15.86 -15.99 -25.25
C ALA A 88 -14.33 -16.15 -25.28
N GLY A 89 -13.57 -15.05 -25.27
CA GLY A 89 -12.11 -15.04 -25.21
C GLY A 89 -11.41 -14.71 -26.52
N GLU A 90 -12.14 -14.37 -27.58
CA GLU A 90 -11.52 -13.91 -28.83
C GLU A 90 -10.89 -12.51 -28.65
N PRO A 91 -9.61 -12.33 -28.98
CA PRO A 91 -8.96 -11.04 -28.79
C PRO A 91 -9.45 -10.01 -29.81
N ILE A 92 -9.59 -8.76 -29.37
CA ILE A 92 -9.79 -7.60 -30.23
C ILE A 92 -8.44 -6.92 -30.43
N GLU A 93 -8.00 -6.73 -31.67
CA GLU A 93 -6.75 -6.03 -31.98
C GLU A 93 -6.92 -5.14 -33.22
N GLY A 94 -6.45 -3.90 -33.13
CA GLY A 94 -6.47 -2.99 -34.26
C GLY A 94 -6.43 -1.51 -33.90
N TRP A 95 -6.62 -0.68 -34.92
CA TRP A 95 -6.72 0.78 -34.83
C TRP A 95 -8.17 1.20 -34.65
N PHE A 96 -8.43 2.04 -33.65
CA PHE A 96 -9.75 2.56 -33.33
C PHE A 96 -9.77 4.08 -33.44
N GLU A 97 -10.81 4.59 -34.10
CA GLU A 97 -11.00 6.02 -34.31
C GLU A 97 -11.27 6.74 -32.99
N LEU A 98 -10.69 7.94 -32.85
CA LEU A 98 -10.91 8.80 -31.68
C LEU A 98 -12.01 9.81 -31.98
N PHE A 99 -12.89 10.02 -31.00
CA PHE A 99 -13.99 10.98 -31.05
C PHE A 99 -13.88 12.00 -29.92
N THR A 100 -14.34 13.23 -30.17
CA THR A 100 -14.47 14.26 -29.14
C THR A 100 -15.64 13.94 -28.22
N ASP A 101 -15.76 14.65 -27.09
CA ASP A 101 -16.89 14.46 -26.17
C ASP A 101 -18.24 14.86 -26.83
N GLU A 102 -18.22 15.71 -27.87
CA GLU A 102 -19.37 16.06 -28.70
C GLU A 102 -19.71 14.99 -29.77
N GLY A 103 -18.93 13.92 -29.86
CA GLY A 103 -19.16 12.82 -30.80
C GLY A 103 -18.60 13.06 -32.20
N HIS A 104 -17.81 14.11 -32.41
CA HIS A 104 -17.15 14.35 -33.70
C HIS A 104 -15.86 13.56 -33.81
N LYS A 105 -15.62 12.95 -34.97
CA LYS A 105 -14.38 12.22 -35.26
C LYS A 105 -13.18 13.18 -35.27
N LEU A 106 -12.10 12.83 -34.58
CA LEU A 106 -10.82 13.56 -34.62
C LEU A 106 -10.02 13.19 -35.88
N ASN A 107 -10.32 13.82 -37.01
CA ASN A 107 -9.56 13.70 -38.26
C ASN A 107 -9.05 12.26 -38.53
N GLU A 108 -7.72 12.08 -38.65
CA GLU A 108 -7.05 10.79 -38.87
C GLU A 108 -6.48 10.18 -37.56
N ALA A 109 -6.88 10.71 -36.39
CA ALA A 109 -6.35 10.25 -35.11
C ALA A 109 -6.97 8.91 -34.71
N ASN A 110 -6.10 7.92 -34.50
CA ASN A 110 -6.48 6.56 -34.12
C ASN A 110 -5.64 6.09 -32.93
N VAL A 111 -6.18 5.15 -32.15
CA VAL A 111 -5.46 4.45 -31.09
C VAL A 111 -5.35 2.97 -31.43
N HIS A 112 -4.14 2.42 -31.38
CA HIS A 112 -3.93 0.99 -31.54
C HIS A 112 -4.00 0.28 -30.19
N VAL A 113 -4.90 -0.70 -30.05
CA VAL A 113 -4.98 -1.52 -28.82
C VAL A 113 -5.14 -3.00 -29.15
N ARG A 114 -4.71 -3.83 -28.19
CA ARG A 114 -4.99 -5.26 -28.15
C ARG A 114 -5.65 -5.57 -26.81
N LEU A 115 -6.87 -6.11 -26.87
CA LEU A 115 -7.68 -6.47 -25.72
C LEU A 115 -7.91 -7.99 -25.73
N GLY A 116 -7.79 -8.61 -24.56
CA GLY A 116 -8.18 -9.99 -24.33
C GLY A 116 -9.00 -10.08 -23.06
N PHE A 117 -10.02 -10.91 -23.07
CA PHE A 117 -10.84 -11.20 -21.90
C PHE A 117 -10.65 -12.63 -21.46
N THR A 118 -10.65 -12.84 -20.14
CA THR A 118 -10.57 -14.17 -19.54
C THR A 118 -11.64 -14.25 -18.48
N HIS A 119 -12.69 -15.01 -18.76
CA HIS A 119 -13.75 -15.24 -17.79
C HIS A 119 -13.18 -15.94 -16.54
N VAL A 120 -13.71 -15.62 -15.36
CA VAL A 120 -13.17 -16.12 -14.09
C VAL A 120 -13.18 -17.65 -13.99
N SER A 121 -14.11 -18.32 -14.69
CA SER A 121 -14.16 -19.79 -14.77
C SER A 121 -12.96 -20.43 -15.46
N ALA A 122 -12.14 -19.66 -16.19
CA ALA A 122 -10.88 -20.13 -16.73
C ALA A 122 -9.77 -20.23 -15.67
N ASP A 123 -9.93 -19.57 -14.50
CA ASP A 123 -9.01 -19.73 -13.38
C ASP A 123 -9.19 -21.11 -12.74
N PRO A 124 -8.14 -21.94 -12.65
CA PRO A 124 -8.22 -23.27 -12.05
C PRO A 124 -8.53 -23.27 -10.53
N HIS A 125 -8.60 -22.12 -9.87
CA HIS A 125 -8.96 -22.01 -8.45
C HIS A 125 -10.36 -21.42 -8.25
N TRP A 126 -11.03 -20.98 -9.31
CA TRP A 126 -12.37 -20.39 -9.21
C TRP A 126 -13.37 -21.36 -8.58
N GLY A 127 -14.00 -20.92 -7.48
CA GLY A 127 -14.98 -21.70 -6.73
C GLY A 127 -14.43 -22.95 -6.03
N ARG A 128 -13.11 -23.15 -5.98
CA ARG A 128 -12.47 -24.36 -5.43
C ARG A 128 -11.55 -24.12 -4.25
N GLY A 129 -11.07 -22.90 -4.04
CA GLY A 129 -10.05 -22.63 -3.02
C GLY A 129 -8.67 -23.16 -3.42
N ILE A 130 -7.76 -23.30 -2.45
CA ILE A 130 -6.39 -23.80 -2.69
C ILE A 130 -6.41 -25.32 -2.66
N MET A 131 -6.68 -25.92 -3.81
CA MET A 131 -6.73 -27.39 -3.98
C MET A 131 -5.51 -27.94 -4.70
N ASP A 132 -4.77 -27.09 -5.44
CA ASP A 132 -3.59 -27.50 -6.17
C ASP A 132 -2.37 -27.58 -5.22
N PRO A 133 -1.76 -28.77 -5.04
CA PRO A 133 -0.52 -28.89 -4.27
C PRO A 133 0.64 -28.08 -4.86
N LYS A 134 0.55 -27.68 -6.14
CA LYS A 134 1.53 -26.83 -6.84
C LYS A 134 1.18 -25.36 -6.83
N PHE A 135 0.19 -24.93 -6.03
CA PHE A 135 -0.19 -23.52 -5.92
C PHE A 135 1.03 -22.64 -5.64
N SER A 136 1.31 -21.71 -6.55
CA SER A 136 2.52 -20.86 -6.53
C SER A 136 2.28 -19.46 -5.96
N GLY A 137 1.11 -19.21 -5.36
CA GLY A 137 0.72 -17.89 -4.89
C GLY A 137 -0.07 -17.07 -5.90
N VAL A 138 -0.42 -15.85 -5.49
CA VAL A 138 -1.10 -14.88 -6.35
C VAL A 138 -0.13 -14.41 -7.45
N PRO A 139 -0.51 -14.49 -8.74
CA PRO A 139 0.37 -14.08 -9.84
C PRO A 139 0.48 -12.54 -9.95
N ASN A 140 1.53 -12.05 -10.62
CA ASN A 140 1.79 -10.63 -10.89
C ASN A 140 1.92 -9.75 -9.63
N THR A 141 2.41 -10.32 -8.54
CA THR A 141 2.77 -9.59 -7.32
C THR A 141 4.28 -9.34 -7.25
N PHE A 142 4.69 -8.29 -6.54
CA PHE A 142 6.11 -7.97 -6.37
C PHE A 142 6.87 -9.02 -5.54
N PHE A 143 6.21 -9.56 -4.50
CA PHE A 143 6.76 -10.63 -3.67
C PHE A 143 6.08 -11.96 -4.00
N PRO A 144 6.84 -12.99 -4.42
CA PRO A 144 6.28 -14.31 -4.69
C PRO A 144 5.97 -15.05 -3.38
N LEU A 145 5.16 -16.12 -3.48
CA LEU A 145 4.93 -17.03 -2.37
C LEU A 145 6.25 -17.61 -1.85
N ARG A 146 6.41 -17.64 -0.53
CA ARG A 146 7.54 -18.28 0.15
C ARG A 146 7.03 -19.49 0.94
N PRO A 147 7.40 -20.73 0.56
CA PRO A 147 7.00 -21.92 1.30
C PRO A 147 7.79 -22.04 2.60
N ASN A 148 7.37 -22.96 3.47
CA ASN A 148 8.05 -23.29 4.72
C ASN A 148 8.15 -22.12 5.73
N CYS A 149 7.20 -21.19 5.65
CA CYS A 149 7.02 -20.14 6.63
C CYS A 149 6.29 -20.66 7.88
N HIS A 150 6.52 -20.01 9.01
CA HIS A 150 5.73 -20.18 10.21
C HIS A 150 5.04 -18.86 10.51
N VAL A 151 3.71 -18.90 10.67
CA VAL A 151 2.88 -17.72 10.92
C VAL A 151 2.19 -17.91 12.27
N ALA A 152 2.45 -16.99 13.20
CA ALA A 152 1.66 -16.86 14.42
C ALA A 152 0.48 -15.93 14.14
N LEU A 153 -0.74 -16.40 14.41
CA LEU A 153 -1.95 -15.59 14.28
C LEU A 153 -2.28 -14.94 15.62
N TYR A 154 -2.40 -13.63 15.61
CA TYR A 154 -2.69 -12.85 16.80
C TYR A 154 -4.12 -12.35 16.80
N GLN A 155 -4.86 -12.68 17.85
CA GLN A 155 -6.16 -12.12 18.15
C GLN A 155 -5.97 -11.09 19.27
N ASN A 156 -6.22 -9.82 18.95
CA ASN A 156 -5.95 -8.67 19.82
C ASN A 156 -4.44 -8.51 20.15
N SER A 157 -4.11 -7.53 21.01
CA SER A 157 -2.76 -7.33 21.52
C SER A 157 -2.37 -8.36 22.57
N HIS A 158 -3.36 -8.84 23.35
CA HIS A 158 -3.19 -9.76 24.47
C HIS A 158 -4.42 -10.65 24.65
N LEU A 159 -4.21 -11.83 25.24
CA LEU A 159 -5.26 -12.76 25.68
C LEU A 159 -4.90 -13.30 27.07
N SER A 160 -5.85 -13.24 28.00
CA SER A 160 -5.67 -13.78 29.35
C SER A 160 -5.50 -15.30 29.34
N ASN A 161 -5.00 -15.85 30.44
CA ASN A 161 -4.92 -17.32 30.62
C ASN A 161 -6.29 -17.99 30.70
N GLU A 162 -7.35 -17.23 30.97
CA GLU A 162 -8.73 -17.74 31.06
C GLU A 162 -9.33 -18.03 29.68
N TYR A 163 -8.82 -17.36 28.63
CA TYR A 163 -9.26 -17.60 27.27
C TYR A 163 -8.61 -18.88 26.70
N GLN A 164 -9.27 -20.02 26.91
CA GLN A 164 -8.83 -21.33 26.45
C GLN A 164 -9.92 -22.06 25.67
N PRO A 165 -10.22 -21.65 24.43
CA PRO A 165 -11.29 -22.28 23.67
C PRO A 165 -10.99 -23.77 23.44
N PRO A 166 -11.99 -24.66 23.54
CA PRO A 166 -11.82 -26.10 23.36
C PRO A 166 -11.77 -26.47 21.87
N ILE A 167 -10.84 -25.87 21.11
CA ILE A 167 -10.69 -26.10 19.67
C ILE A 167 -9.62 -27.18 19.46
N SER A 168 -10.02 -28.29 18.86
CA SER A 168 -9.14 -29.37 18.47
C SER A 168 -8.66 -29.17 17.03
N LEU A 169 -7.36 -29.35 16.82
CA LEU A 169 -6.71 -29.28 15.53
C LEU A 169 -6.42 -30.68 14.98
N PHE A 170 -6.10 -30.75 13.69
CA PHE A 170 -5.63 -32.00 13.07
C PHE A 170 -4.41 -32.55 13.82
N GLY A 171 -4.34 -33.87 13.99
CA GLY A 171 -3.24 -34.51 14.73
C GLY A 171 -3.45 -34.55 16.25
N ASN A 172 -4.67 -34.30 16.74
CA ASN A 172 -5.01 -34.26 18.18
C ASN A 172 -4.29 -33.15 18.97
N GLU A 173 -3.83 -32.11 18.28
CA GLU A 173 -3.29 -30.91 18.93
C GLU A 173 -4.44 -30.01 19.40
N ARG A 174 -4.20 -29.24 20.47
CA ARG A 174 -5.14 -28.22 20.94
C ARG A 174 -4.70 -26.86 20.41
N TYR A 175 -5.65 -26.04 19.98
CA TYR A 175 -5.36 -24.65 19.64
C TYR A 175 -4.87 -23.88 20.87
N GLU A 176 -3.67 -23.31 20.76
CA GLU A 176 -3.08 -22.43 21.77
C GLU A 176 -3.01 -20.99 21.24
N PRO A 177 -3.73 -20.03 21.86
CA PRO A 177 -3.69 -18.65 21.41
C PRO A 177 -2.33 -17.99 21.62
N ALA A 178 -1.79 -17.39 20.56
CA ALA A 178 -0.59 -16.55 20.62
C ALA A 178 -0.90 -15.16 21.19
N ARG A 179 0.11 -14.47 21.73
CA ARG A 179 -0.04 -13.19 22.44
C ARG A 179 0.89 -12.14 21.85
N TYR A 180 0.33 -11.23 21.06
CA TYR A 180 1.11 -10.35 20.19
C TYR A 180 2.14 -9.51 20.95
N TRP A 181 1.70 -8.72 21.93
CA TRP A 181 2.60 -7.79 22.61
C TRP A 181 3.60 -8.48 23.54
N GLU A 182 3.26 -9.65 24.09
CA GLU A 182 4.24 -10.49 24.81
C GLU A 182 5.34 -11.00 23.86
N ASP A 183 4.96 -11.55 22.72
CA ASP A 183 5.90 -12.11 21.75
C ASP A 183 6.76 -11.02 21.10
N LEU A 184 6.15 -9.87 20.80
CA LEU A 184 6.85 -8.70 20.29
C LEU A 184 7.89 -8.18 21.29
N TYR A 185 7.50 -8.04 22.57
CA TYR A 185 8.43 -7.63 23.62
C TYR A 185 9.63 -8.58 23.68
N LYS A 186 9.38 -9.91 23.77
CA LYS A 186 10.44 -10.93 23.82
C LYS A 186 11.33 -10.89 22.57
N ALA A 187 10.76 -10.63 21.40
CA ALA A 187 11.49 -10.57 20.15
C ALA A 187 12.44 -9.36 20.09
N ILE A 188 11.99 -8.18 20.54
CA ILE A 188 12.82 -6.97 20.62
C ILE A 188 13.91 -7.13 21.69
N ASP A 189 13.55 -7.64 22.87
CA ASP A 189 14.48 -7.86 23.98
C ASP A 189 15.63 -8.80 23.58
N ARG A 190 15.31 -9.90 22.88
CA ARG A 190 16.29 -10.91 22.43
C ARG A 190 17.01 -10.56 21.12
N ALA A 191 16.68 -9.45 20.47
CA ALA A 191 17.36 -9.02 19.25
C ALA A 191 18.84 -8.71 19.55
N GLN A 192 19.72 -8.91 18.57
CA GLN A 192 21.16 -8.72 18.70
C GLN A 192 21.78 -7.81 17.63
N TYR A 193 21.12 -7.60 16.50
CA TYR A 193 21.65 -6.82 15.39
C TYR A 193 20.80 -5.61 15.04
N PHE A 194 19.48 -5.77 14.95
CA PHE A 194 18.61 -4.68 14.50
C PHE A 194 17.17 -4.79 15.03
N VAL A 195 16.53 -3.63 15.09
CA VAL A 195 15.09 -3.48 15.33
C VAL A 195 14.57 -2.39 14.40
N TYR A 196 13.73 -2.75 13.45
CA TYR A 196 13.09 -1.81 12.53
C TYR A 196 11.61 -1.70 12.83
N VAL A 197 11.14 -0.49 13.09
CA VAL A 197 9.74 -0.18 13.39
C VAL A 197 9.21 0.75 12.31
N ALA A 198 8.08 0.39 11.71
CA ALA A 198 7.28 1.25 10.86
C ALA A 198 5.86 1.30 11.40
N GLY A 199 5.34 2.48 11.70
CA GLY A 199 4.00 2.66 12.25
C GLY A 199 3.30 3.87 11.66
N TRP A 200 1.97 3.82 11.63
CA TRP A 200 1.17 5.01 11.36
C TRP A 200 1.26 5.98 12.54
N SER A 201 1.33 5.45 13.77
CA SER A 201 1.62 6.20 14.99
C SER A 201 2.39 5.31 15.97
N VAL A 202 3.40 5.85 16.65
CA VAL A 202 4.14 5.13 17.69
C VAL A 202 4.08 5.96 18.97
N ASN A 203 3.55 5.40 20.06
CA ASN A 203 3.62 5.99 21.40
C ASN A 203 4.79 5.35 22.17
N VAL A 204 5.85 6.12 22.38
CA VAL A 204 7.06 5.70 23.11
C VAL A 204 6.81 5.33 24.58
N SER A 205 5.72 5.82 25.18
CA SER A 205 5.36 5.55 26.58
C SER A 205 4.55 4.26 26.77
N LEU A 206 4.16 3.60 25.67
CA LEU A 206 3.36 2.38 25.69
C LEU A 206 4.12 1.25 26.38
N THR A 207 3.49 0.59 27.35
CA THR A 207 3.98 -0.68 27.92
C THR A 207 3.32 -1.85 27.19
N LEU A 208 4.12 -2.80 26.70
CA LEU A 208 3.60 -3.95 25.93
C LEU A 208 3.00 -5.03 26.83
N VAL A 209 3.67 -5.35 27.94
CA VAL A 209 3.24 -6.39 28.88
C VAL A 209 2.64 -5.72 30.10
N ARG A 210 1.36 -6.00 30.35
CA ARG A 210 0.55 -5.35 31.40
C ARG A 210 -0.16 -6.31 32.33
N ASP A 211 -0.29 -7.57 31.91
CA ASP A 211 -1.04 -8.58 32.67
C ASP A 211 -0.19 -9.07 33.85
N PRO A 212 -0.58 -8.78 35.11
CA PRO A 212 0.18 -9.20 36.29
C PRO A 212 0.18 -10.72 36.48
N SER A 213 -0.77 -11.45 35.88
CA SER A 213 -0.80 -12.92 35.91
C SER A 213 0.18 -13.56 34.91
N ARG A 214 0.78 -12.75 34.02
CA ARG A 214 1.70 -13.19 32.97
C ARG A 214 2.90 -12.24 32.84
N PRO A 215 3.73 -12.10 33.88
CA PRO A 215 4.92 -11.27 33.79
C PRO A 215 5.90 -11.85 32.76
N VAL A 216 6.47 -10.98 31.95
CA VAL A 216 7.63 -11.32 31.10
C VAL A 216 8.87 -10.75 31.80
N PRO A 217 9.96 -11.52 31.99
CA PRO A 217 11.16 -11.00 32.64
C PRO A 217 11.66 -9.71 31.98
N GLY A 218 11.94 -8.69 32.80
CA GLY A 218 12.41 -7.37 32.33
C GLY A 218 11.32 -6.43 31.82
N SER A 219 10.06 -6.87 31.68
CA SER A 219 9.00 -6.06 31.08
C SER A 219 8.26 -5.14 32.05
N GLU A 220 8.47 -5.29 33.35
CA GLU A 220 7.74 -4.55 34.39
C GLU A 220 7.93 -3.04 34.24
N GLY A 221 6.83 -2.31 34.03
CA GLY A 221 6.82 -0.86 33.82
C GLY A 221 7.61 -0.39 32.58
N LYS A 222 8.08 -1.32 31.74
CA LYS A 222 9.01 -1.02 30.65
C LYS A 222 8.27 -0.42 29.45
N ALA A 223 8.44 0.88 29.25
CA ALA A 223 7.94 1.56 28.06
C ALA A 223 8.73 1.12 26.81
N ILE A 224 8.04 1.02 25.66
CA ILE A 224 8.64 0.58 24.40
C ILE A 224 9.77 1.52 23.94
N GLY A 225 9.62 2.83 24.16
CA GLY A 225 10.66 3.80 23.85
C GLY A 225 11.94 3.57 24.65
N GLN A 226 11.82 3.18 25.92
CA GLN A 226 12.97 2.84 26.75
C GLN A 226 13.65 1.56 26.27
N LEU A 227 12.86 0.52 25.96
CA LEU A 227 13.38 -0.74 25.42
C LEU A 227 14.19 -0.48 24.14
N LEU A 228 13.66 0.31 23.19
CA LEU A 228 14.34 0.65 21.94
C LEU A 228 15.65 1.42 22.16
N LYS A 229 15.70 2.36 23.13
CA LYS A 229 16.93 3.07 23.50
C LYS A 229 17.99 2.11 24.03
N GLU A 230 17.62 1.22 24.94
CA GLU A 230 18.55 0.25 25.51
C GLU A 230 19.11 -0.70 24.46
N LYS A 231 18.28 -1.16 23.51
CA LYS A 231 18.76 -1.96 22.37
C LYS A 231 19.74 -1.17 21.51
N ALA A 232 19.46 0.09 21.21
CA ALA A 232 20.40 0.93 20.48
C ALA A 232 21.71 1.18 21.27
N ASP A 233 21.63 1.29 22.59
CA ASP A 233 22.80 1.44 23.47
C ASP A 233 23.67 0.20 23.56
N GLN A 234 23.07 -0.99 23.44
CA GLN A 234 23.76 -2.26 23.26
C GLN A 234 24.44 -2.40 21.89
N GLY A 235 24.27 -1.42 20.99
CA GLY A 235 24.91 -1.38 19.67
C GLY A 235 24.04 -1.88 18.52
N LEU A 236 22.76 -2.15 18.75
CA LEU A 236 21.86 -2.56 17.66
C LEU A 236 21.52 -1.38 16.75
N THR A 237 21.29 -1.68 15.47
CA THR A 237 20.70 -0.71 14.55
C THR A 237 19.19 -0.62 14.81
N VAL A 238 18.77 0.44 15.50
CA VAL A 238 17.34 0.69 15.78
C VAL A 238 16.84 1.82 14.89
N LEU A 239 15.94 1.49 13.96
CA LEU A 239 15.31 2.44 13.03
C LEU A 239 13.81 2.53 13.32
N VAL A 240 13.30 3.73 13.49
CA VAL A 240 11.87 3.99 13.72
C VAL A 240 11.37 4.93 12.63
N MET A 241 10.41 4.47 11.83
CA MET A 241 9.72 5.26 10.82
C MET A 241 8.29 5.49 11.29
N VAL A 242 7.92 6.74 11.52
CA VAL A 242 6.55 7.14 11.85
C VAL A 242 5.99 7.96 10.72
N TRP A 243 4.73 7.75 10.34
CA TRP A 243 4.07 8.63 9.39
C TRP A 243 4.08 10.08 9.89
N GLN A 244 4.47 11.01 9.03
CA GLN A 244 4.43 12.44 9.33
C GLN A 244 3.03 12.99 9.05
N ASP A 245 2.30 13.37 10.09
CA ASP A 245 1.01 14.05 9.93
C ASP A 245 1.25 15.51 9.55
N ARG A 246 1.09 15.84 8.26
CA ARG A 246 1.27 17.21 7.75
C ARG A 246 0.13 18.14 8.12
N THR A 247 -1.02 17.64 8.55
CA THR A 247 -2.15 18.49 8.96
C THR A 247 -1.87 19.24 10.25
N SER A 248 -0.94 18.72 11.08
CA SER A 248 -0.41 19.37 12.28
C SER A 248 0.28 20.72 12.02
N ILE A 249 0.67 20.99 10.77
CA ILE A 249 1.38 22.22 10.37
C ILE A 249 0.40 23.30 9.86
N THR A 250 -0.77 22.92 9.35
CA THR A 250 -1.63 23.82 8.54
C THR A 250 -2.87 24.37 9.26
N LEU A 251 -3.31 23.78 10.38
CA LEU A 251 -4.44 24.31 11.16
C LEU A 251 -4.17 24.22 12.67
N LEU A 252 -3.91 25.38 13.29
CA LEU A 252 -4.09 25.64 14.72
C LEU A 252 -3.61 24.55 15.71
N GLY A 253 -2.35 24.66 16.15
CA GLY A 253 -1.85 24.00 17.35
C GLY A 253 -1.29 22.60 17.12
N ASN A 254 -0.38 22.18 18.00
CA ASN A 254 0.41 20.95 17.92
C ASN A 254 -0.41 19.64 18.09
N ALA A 255 -1.69 19.64 17.74
CA ALA A 255 -2.56 18.49 17.74
C ALA A 255 -3.12 18.32 16.32
N GLY A 256 -2.39 17.58 15.48
CA GLY A 256 -2.87 17.21 14.15
C GLY A 256 -4.25 16.54 14.24
N LEU A 257 -5.02 16.63 13.14
CA LEU A 257 -6.41 16.16 13.11
C LEU A 257 -6.52 14.66 13.45
N MET A 258 -5.44 13.92 13.28
CA MET A 258 -5.38 12.46 13.36
C MET A 258 -4.83 11.91 14.68
N LYS A 259 -4.61 12.74 15.72
CA LYS A 259 -4.14 12.32 17.06
C LYS A 259 -2.91 11.38 17.03
N THR A 260 -1.96 11.61 16.13
CA THR A 260 -0.72 10.82 16.06
C THR A 260 0.32 11.34 17.05
N HIS A 261 1.30 10.49 17.37
CA HIS A 261 2.40 10.81 18.30
C HIS A 261 3.73 11.09 17.57
N ASP A 262 3.68 11.44 16.29
CA ASP A 262 4.85 11.49 15.41
C ASP A 262 5.95 12.47 15.89
N THR A 263 5.58 13.72 16.16
CA THR A 263 6.50 14.76 16.66
C THR A 263 7.02 14.45 18.07
N MET A 264 6.17 13.93 18.96
CA MET A 264 6.55 13.52 20.31
C MET A 264 7.56 12.37 20.27
N THR A 265 7.34 11.39 19.39
CA THR A 265 8.22 10.23 19.21
C THR A 265 9.56 10.62 18.61
N LEU A 266 9.57 11.49 17.59
CA LEU A 266 10.82 12.03 17.05
C LEU A 266 11.61 12.73 18.16
N LYS A 267 10.97 13.63 18.91
CA LYS A 267 11.60 14.37 20.01
C LYS A 267 12.11 13.45 21.12
N TYR A 268 11.38 12.39 21.44
CA TYR A 268 11.79 11.43 22.46
C TYR A 268 13.10 10.70 22.11
N PHE A 269 13.31 10.40 20.82
CA PHE A 269 14.53 9.74 20.33
C PHE A 269 15.64 10.72 19.93
N GLU A 270 15.37 12.02 19.96
CA GLU A 270 16.36 13.05 19.67
C GLU A 270 17.58 12.89 20.59
N LYS A 271 18.78 12.97 20.01
CA LYS A 271 20.06 12.80 20.72
C LYS A 271 20.26 11.43 21.38
N THR A 272 19.50 10.41 20.96
CA THR A 272 19.75 9.01 21.33
C THR A 272 20.36 8.25 20.15
N LYS A 273 20.75 6.98 20.36
CA LYS A 273 21.25 6.11 19.28
C LYS A 273 20.15 5.54 18.38
N VAL A 274 18.88 5.71 18.75
CA VAL A 274 17.73 5.34 17.92
C VAL A 274 17.60 6.33 16.77
N LYS A 275 17.55 5.85 15.53
CA LYS A 275 17.34 6.69 14.35
C LYS A 275 15.85 6.75 14.03
N CYS A 276 15.21 7.85 14.43
CA CYS A 276 13.80 8.09 14.19
C CYS A 276 13.59 9.03 12.98
N PHE A 277 12.68 8.67 12.08
CA PHE A 277 12.38 9.40 10.86
C PHE A 277 10.88 9.68 10.76
N LEU A 278 10.54 10.94 10.50
CA LEU A 278 9.20 11.34 10.08
C LEU A 278 9.08 11.12 8.57
N CYS A 279 8.14 10.27 8.17
CA CYS A 279 7.97 9.87 6.77
C CYS A 279 6.65 10.42 6.21
N PRO A 280 6.70 11.52 5.45
CA PRO A 280 5.49 12.05 4.82
C PRO A 280 5.07 11.20 3.62
N ARG A 281 3.76 11.04 3.43
CA ARG A 281 3.25 10.45 2.20
C ARG A 281 3.32 11.50 1.09
N ASN A 282 4.20 11.27 0.12
CA ASN A 282 4.32 12.17 -1.02
C ASN A 282 3.57 11.63 -2.26
N PRO A 283 2.86 12.50 -3.00
CA PRO A 283 2.29 12.18 -4.31
C PRO A 283 3.35 11.73 -5.31
N ASP A 284 2.91 10.93 -6.28
CA ASP A 284 3.71 10.64 -7.46
C ASP A 284 3.94 11.95 -8.28
N PRO A 285 5.17 12.24 -8.73
CA PRO A 285 5.49 13.47 -9.47
C PRO A 285 4.70 13.68 -10.78
N SER A 286 4.04 12.64 -11.29
CA SER A 286 3.25 12.67 -12.51
C SER A 286 1.80 13.13 -12.30
N LEU A 287 1.37 13.36 -11.05
CA LEU A 287 0.02 13.79 -10.70
C LEU A 287 -0.19 15.30 -10.94
N SER A 288 -1.44 15.75 -11.01
CA SER A 288 -1.76 17.18 -11.13
C SER A 288 -1.57 17.91 -9.79
N ALA A 289 -1.44 19.24 -9.81
CA ALA A 289 -1.26 20.03 -8.59
C ALA A 289 -2.37 19.78 -7.53
N VAL A 290 -3.62 19.60 -7.96
CA VAL A 290 -4.75 19.27 -7.06
C VAL A 290 -4.57 17.90 -6.41
N GLN A 291 -4.22 16.89 -7.20
CA GLN A 291 -3.94 15.54 -6.70
C GLN A 291 -2.72 15.50 -5.77
N HIS A 292 -1.74 16.37 -6.02
CA HIS A 292 -0.58 16.53 -5.14
C HIS A 292 -0.98 17.00 -3.73
N VAL A 293 -1.90 17.98 -3.66
CA VAL A 293 -2.44 18.47 -2.38
C VAL A 293 -3.21 17.35 -1.70
N GLU A 294 -4.16 16.73 -2.40
CA GLU A 294 -5.00 15.63 -1.89
C GLU A 294 -4.14 14.50 -1.31
N VAL A 295 -3.15 13.99 -2.04
CA VAL A 295 -2.27 12.92 -1.55
C VAL A 295 -1.44 13.38 -0.35
N GLY A 296 -0.95 14.62 -0.36
CA GLY A 296 -0.15 15.17 0.72
C GLY A 296 -0.92 15.43 2.01
N THR A 297 -2.25 15.58 1.94
CA THR A 297 -3.13 15.89 3.09
C THR A 297 -3.95 14.70 3.57
N GLU A 298 -4.35 13.80 2.68
CA GLU A 298 -5.35 12.74 2.99
C GLU A 298 -4.75 11.34 3.08
N PHE A 299 -3.58 11.10 2.46
CA PHE A 299 -2.97 9.77 2.44
C PHE A 299 -1.85 9.64 3.46
N THR A 300 -1.67 8.41 3.97
CA THR A 300 -0.77 8.11 5.08
C THR A 300 0.20 6.98 4.74
N HIS A 301 1.30 6.89 5.49
CA HIS A 301 2.02 5.62 5.61
C HIS A 301 1.31 4.79 6.67
N HIS A 302 0.48 3.82 6.25
CA HIS A 302 -0.40 3.08 7.17
C HIS A 302 0.16 1.73 7.64
N GLN A 303 1.33 1.34 7.13
CA GLN A 303 2.00 0.09 7.50
C GLN A 303 2.31 0.05 9.00
N LYS A 304 2.06 -1.11 9.62
CA LYS A 304 2.37 -1.40 11.01
C LYS A 304 3.24 -2.65 11.01
N THR A 305 4.53 -2.44 11.20
CA THR A 305 5.52 -3.50 11.03
C THR A 305 6.66 -3.35 12.02
N VAL A 306 7.02 -4.45 12.66
CA VAL A 306 8.26 -4.56 13.42
C VAL A 306 9.08 -5.71 12.87
N ILE A 307 10.34 -5.46 12.53
CA ILE A 307 11.27 -6.45 11.98
C ILE A 307 12.49 -6.52 12.89
N VAL A 308 12.83 -7.72 13.33
CA VAL A 308 13.97 -7.97 14.21
C VAL A 308 14.76 -9.19 13.75
N ASP A 309 16.02 -9.28 14.16
CA ASP A 309 16.74 -10.54 14.15
C ASP A 309 16.38 -11.40 15.38
N ALA A 310 16.15 -12.68 15.17
CA ALA A 310 15.82 -13.65 16.20
C ALA A 310 16.73 -14.87 16.13
N GLU A 311 16.85 -15.62 17.23
CA GLU A 311 17.59 -16.87 17.24
C GLU A 311 16.97 -17.89 16.26
N GLY A 312 17.84 -18.52 15.46
CA GLY A 312 17.48 -19.60 14.55
C GLY A 312 17.37 -20.95 15.27
N ARG A 313 17.04 -22.02 14.54
CA ARG A 313 16.82 -23.35 15.14
C ARG A 313 18.07 -23.99 15.77
N LEU A 314 19.27 -23.59 15.35
CA LEU A 314 20.54 -24.22 15.72
C LEU A 314 21.44 -23.34 16.59
N GLY A 315 20.88 -22.42 17.39
CA GLY A 315 21.55 -21.63 18.44
C GLY A 315 22.65 -20.63 18.02
N SER A 316 23.34 -20.90 16.91
CA SER A 316 24.46 -20.16 16.36
C SER A 316 24.08 -19.30 15.15
N THR A 317 22.94 -19.61 14.53
CA THR A 317 22.40 -18.86 13.38
C THR A 317 21.27 -17.94 13.85
N ARG A 318 21.18 -16.72 13.29
CA ARG A 318 20.01 -15.84 13.47
C ARG A 318 19.16 -15.80 12.20
N LYS A 319 17.87 -15.55 12.37
CA LYS A 319 16.87 -15.41 11.31
C LYS A 319 16.16 -14.07 11.43
N ILE A 320 15.43 -13.67 10.39
CA ILE A 320 14.58 -12.49 10.43
C ILE A 320 13.18 -12.91 10.89
N VAL A 321 12.61 -12.14 11.81
CA VAL A 321 11.20 -12.25 12.24
C VAL A 321 10.53 -10.92 11.95
N SER A 322 9.30 -10.98 11.46
CA SER A 322 8.50 -9.79 11.14
C SER A 322 7.11 -9.92 11.73
N PHE A 323 6.65 -8.84 12.35
CA PHE A 323 5.29 -8.66 12.84
C PHE A 323 4.60 -7.70 11.89
N ILE A 324 3.49 -8.11 11.30
CA ILE A 324 2.70 -7.30 10.37
C ILE A 324 1.23 -7.49 10.74
N GLY A 325 0.44 -6.41 10.79
CA GLY A 325 -0.96 -6.50 11.13
C GLY A 325 -1.66 -5.14 11.24
N GLY A 326 -2.80 -5.11 11.93
CA GLY A 326 -3.62 -3.91 12.14
C GLY A 326 -3.36 -3.15 13.44
N ILE A 327 -2.55 -3.70 14.36
CA ILE A 327 -2.30 -3.11 15.69
C ILE A 327 -1.02 -2.29 15.64
N ASP A 328 -1.14 -0.98 15.81
CA ASP A 328 0.01 -0.08 15.91
C ASP A 328 0.63 -0.10 17.32
N LEU A 329 1.84 0.44 17.45
CA LEU A 329 2.49 0.64 18.74
C LEU A 329 2.06 1.95 19.39
N CYS A 330 0.76 2.20 19.51
CA CYS A 330 0.20 3.44 20.04
C CYS A 330 -0.90 3.20 21.08
N ASP A 331 -1.54 4.28 21.51
CA ASP A 331 -2.70 4.24 22.41
C ASP A 331 -3.89 3.49 21.80
N GLY A 332 -4.76 2.97 22.66
CA GLY A 332 -5.87 2.09 22.33
C GLY A 332 -6.18 1.20 23.52
#